data_AF-A0A916UG80-F1
#
_entry.id   AF-A0A916UG80-F1
#
_cell.length_a   1.000
_cell.length_b   1.000
_cell.length_c   1.000
_cell.angle_alpha   90.00
_cell.angle_beta   90.00
_cell.angle_gamma   90.00
#
_symmetry.space_group_name_H-M   'P 1'
#
loop_
_entity.id
_entity.type
_entity.pdbx_description
1 polymer ?
#
loop_
_entity_poly.entity_id
_entity_poly.type
_entity_poly.pdbx_seq_one_letter_code
_entity_poly.pdbx_strand_id
1 'polypeptide(L)'
;MIDVKFDLRDFERMARQLGAAADQVPFALAGALNDALFKTRTKLISETWPQHVTVRNAGFMRGALRIEKATKGNLRGEINSSGVGDRGHLRLHATGGIKRAQGALAIPDPAKVRRGAKGVSKNQRPRALPNSFRKGEVIYQRLVAKKRKTGGLRLMYVLKPQATIKKDVPFYEDFRRSMIAEVHAAFPGAMAKAMRTRR
;
A
#
# COMPACT_ATOMS: atom_id res chain seq x y z
N MET A 1 7.44 -11.55 -2.33
CA MET A 1 6.19 -11.96 -3.01
C MET A 1 5.55 -13.00 -2.10
N ILE A 2 4.35 -12.75 -1.57
CA ILE A 2 3.64 -13.82 -0.84
C ILE A 2 2.82 -14.57 -1.87
N ASP A 3 3.16 -15.84 -2.02
CA ASP A 3 2.42 -16.77 -2.84
C ASP A 3 1.32 -17.39 -1.97
N VAL A 4 0.07 -16.98 -2.20
CA VAL A 4 -1.07 -17.66 -1.60
C VAL A 4 -1.38 -18.83 -2.51
N LYS A 5 -0.78 -19.99 -2.20
CA LYS A 5 -1.09 -21.25 -2.87
C LYS A 5 -2.42 -21.77 -2.35
N PHE A 6 -3.43 -21.70 -3.20
CA PHE A 6 -4.68 -22.42 -2.96
C PHE A 6 -4.46 -23.88 -3.33
N ASP A 7 -4.85 -24.81 -2.45
CA ASP A 7 -4.94 -26.22 -2.83
C ASP A 7 -6.19 -26.41 -3.69
N LEU A 8 -5.98 -26.40 -5.00
CA LEU A 8 -7.07 -26.52 -5.97
C LEU A 8 -7.55 -27.97 -6.13
N ARG A 9 -6.91 -28.96 -5.49
CA ARG A 9 -7.28 -30.38 -5.64
C ARG A 9 -8.66 -30.68 -5.07
N ASP A 10 -9.05 -30.01 -4.00
CA ASP A 10 -10.40 -30.13 -3.43
C ASP A 10 -11.45 -29.52 -4.36
N PHE A 11 -11.10 -28.42 -5.02
CA PHE A 11 -11.95 -27.79 -6.03
C PHE A 11 -12.06 -28.62 -7.31
N GLU A 12 -10.96 -29.21 -7.78
CA GLU A 12 -10.98 -30.12 -8.93
C GLU A 12 -11.75 -31.40 -8.64
N ARG A 13 -11.64 -31.96 -7.43
CA ARG A 13 -12.45 -33.11 -7.00
C ARG A 13 -13.94 -32.77 -6.98
N MET A 14 -14.29 -31.62 -6.41
CA MET A 14 -15.67 -31.13 -6.37
C MET A 14 -16.20 -30.86 -7.78
N ALA A 15 -15.37 -30.35 -8.69
CA ALA A 15 -15.71 -30.17 -10.09
C ALA A 15 -15.90 -31.48 -10.87
N ARG A 16 -15.07 -32.49 -10.59
CA ARG A 16 -15.22 -33.84 -11.17
C ARG A 16 -16.49 -34.52 -10.65
N GLN A 17 -16.85 -34.31 -9.38
CA GLN A 17 -18.14 -34.75 -8.82
C GLN A 17 -19.33 -34.02 -9.46
N LEU A 18 -19.15 -32.79 -9.93
CA LEU A 18 -20.15 -32.02 -10.69
C LEU A 18 -20.23 -32.41 -12.19
N GLY A 19 -19.48 -33.44 -12.63
CA GLY A 19 -19.59 -34.02 -13.97
C GLY A 19 -19.16 -33.06 -15.08
N ALA A 20 -20.06 -32.79 -16.03
CA ALA A 20 -19.78 -32.06 -17.26
C ALA A 20 -19.25 -30.62 -17.06
N ALA A 21 -19.26 -30.06 -15.85
CA ALA A 21 -18.91 -28.66 -15.57
C ALA A 21 -17.40 -28.35 -15.42
N ALA A 22 -16.52 -29.35 -15.58
CA ALA A 22 -15.07 -29.21 -15.36
C ALA A 22 -14.41 -28.12 -16.24
N ASP A 23 -14.91 -27.92 -17.45
CA ASP A 23 -14.47 -26.88 -18.40
C ASP A 23 -14.73 -25.45 -17.89
N GLN A 24 -15.73 -25.27 -17.02
CA GLN A 24 -16.12 -23.96 -16.49
C GLN A 24 -15.37 -23.58 -15.22
N VAL A 25 -14.66 -24.51 -14.58
CA VAL A 25 -13.94 -24.28 -13.32
C VAL A 25 -12.90 -23.17 -13.43
N PRO A 26 -12.02 -23.11 -14.46
CA PRO A 26 -11.03 -22.05 -14.55
C PRO A 26 -11.68 -20.67 -14.76
N PHE A 27 -12.82 -20.61 -15.45
CA PHE A 27 -13.56 -19.38 -15.63
C PHE A 27 -14.22 -18.90 -14.33
N ALA A 28 -14.89 -19.81 -13.62
CA ALA A 28 -15.47 -19.55 -12.30
C ALA A 28 -14.40 -19.11 -11.29
N LEU A 29 -13.27 -19.81 -11.26
CA LEU A 29 -12.18 -19.51 -10.35
C LEU A 29 -11.53 -18.16 -10.65
N ALA A 30 -11.28 -17.83 -11.92
CA ALA A 30 -10.80 -16.50 -12.31
C ALA A 30 -11.78 -15.40 -11.89
N GLY A 31 -13.09 -15.64 -12.03
CA GLY A 31 -14.14 -14.74 -11.55
C GLY A 31 -14.07 -14.53 -10.04
N ALA A 32 -14.07 -15.62 -9.28
CA ALA A 32 -14.01 -15.61 -7.81
C ALA A 32 -12.74 -14.93 -7.28
N LEU A 33 -11.59 -15.21 -7.88
CA LEU A 33 -10.32 -14.56 -7.54
C LEU A 33 -10.38 -13.05 -7.77
N ASN A 34 -10.94 -12.62 -8.89
CA ASN A 34 -11.06 -11.19 -9.19
C ASN A 34 -11.99 -10.48 -8.22
N ASP A 35 -13.15 -11.06 -7.92
CA ASP A 35 -14.09 -10.48 -6.94
C ASP A 35 -13.44 -10.40 -5.56
N ALA A 36 -12.74 -11.46 -5.14
CA ALA A 36 -11.99 -11.49 -3.89
C ALA A 36 -10.87 -10.44 -3.84
N LEU A 37 -10.14 -10.21 -4.95
CA LEU A 37 -9.12 -9.17 -5.05
C LEU A 37 -9.72 -7.77 -4.84
N PHE A 38 -10.86 -7.47 -5.46
CA PHE A 38 -11.53 -6.16 -5.32
C PHE A 38 -12.00 -5.92 -3.88
N LYS A 39 -12.61 -6.92 -3.25
CA LYS A 39 -13.05 -6.83 -1.85
C LYS A 39 -11.88 -6.73 -0.88
N THR A 40 -10.86 -7.58 -1.06
CA THR A 40 -9.64 -7.55 -0.25
C THR A 40 -8.93 -6.21 -0.39
N ARG A 41 -8.81 -5.67 -1.60
CA ARG A 41 -8.27 -4.32 -1.81
C ARG A 41 -9.06 -3.26 -1.03
N THR A 42 -10.38 -3.34 -1.06
CA THR A 42 -11.23 -2.42 -0.28
C THR A 42 -10.92 -2.52 1.20
N LYS A 43 -10.88 -3.74 1.76
CA LYS A 43 -10.51 -3.99 3.16
C LYS A 43 -9.13 -3.42 3.52
N LEU A 44 -8.11 -3.66 2.69
CA LEU A 44 -6.78 -3.11 2.92
C LEU A 44 -6.77 -1.56 2.95
N ILE A 45 -7.65 -0.93 2.16
CA ILE A 45 -7.78 0.54 2.07
C ILE A 45 -8.56 1.11 3.27
N SER A 46 -9.69 0.51 3.63
CA SER A 46 -10.63 1.06 4.61
C SER A 46 -10.37 0.64 6.05
N GLU A 47 -9.76 -0.53 6.26
CA GLU A 47 -9.57 -1.13 7.59
C GLU A 47 -8.08 -1.23 7.93
N THR A 48 -7.32 -2.04 7.18
CA THR A 48 -5.92 -2.34 7.51
C THR A 48 -5.05 -1.08 7.53
N TRP A 49 -5.13 -0.23 6.52
CA TRP A 49 -4.27 0.96 6.48
C TRP A 49 -4.61 1.98 7.59
N PRO A 50 -5.86 2.42 7.77
CA PRO A 50 -6.18 3.43 8.78
C PRO A 50 -5.96 3.00 10.23
N GLN A 51 -6.01 1.70 10.53
CA GLN A 51 -5.75 1.17 11.88
C GLN A 51 -4.28 1.29 12.29
N HIS A 52 -3.36 1.30 11.33
CA HIS A 52 -1.93 1.18 11.59
C HIS A 52 -1.14 2.46 11.32
N VAL A 53 -1.72 3.45 10.62
CA VAL A 53 -1.05 4.72 10.32
C VAL A 53 -1.95 5.93 10.47
N THR A 54 -1.35 7.09 10.74
CA THR A 54 -2.06 8.37 10.67
C THR A 54 -2.33 8.77 9.22
N VAL A 55 -3.56 8.53 8.76
CA VAL A 55 -4.01 8.85 7.40
C VAL A 55 -4.19 10.36 7.23
N ARG A 56 -3.36 10.97 6.37
CA ARG A 56 -3.48 12.38 5.98
C ARG A 56 -4.12 12.58 4.61
N ASN A 57 -4.16 11.53 3.79
CA ASN A 57 -4.74 11.54 2.45
C ASN A 57 -5.57 10.27 2.27
N ALA A 58 -6.89 10.40 2.35
CA ALA A 58 -7.82 9.29 2.20
C ALA A 58 -7.73 8.63 0.80
N GLY A 59 -7.38 9.39 -0.24
CA GLY A 59 -7.25 8.88 -1.60
C GLY A 59 -5.93 8.15 -1.88
N PHE A 60 -4.95 8.21 -0.97
CA PHE A 60 -3.60 7.68 -1.21
C PHE A 60 -3.61 6.18 -1.50
N MET A 61 -4.21 5.37 -0.64
CA MET A 61 -4.22 3.90 -0.80
C MET A 61 -5.00 3.46 -2.03
N ARG A 62 -6.08 4.18 -2.38
CA ARG A 62 -6.83 3.96 -3.63
C ARG A 62 -5.97 4.21 -4.87
N GLY A 63 -5.08 5.19 -4.84
CA GLY A 63 -4.11 5.41 -5.92
C GLY A 63 -2.96 4.40 -5.90
N ALA A 64 -2.48 4.03 -4.71
CA ALA A 64 -1.28 3.24 -4.53
C ALA A 64 -1.46 1.76 -4.89
N LEU A 65 -2.59 1.16 -4.50
CA LEU A 65 -2.85 -0.25 -4.74
C LEU A 65 -3.49 -0.47 -6.11
N ARG A 66 -2.87 -1.32 -6.93
CA ARG A 66 -3.36 -1.80 -8.22
C ARG A 66 -3.67 -3.29 -8.14
N ILE A 67 -4.68 -3.71 -8.90
CA ILE A 67 -5.06 -5.11 -9.05
C ILE A 67 -4.61 -5.58 -10.42
N GLU A 68 -3.87 -6.68 -10.46
CA GLU A 68 -3.69 -7.48 -11.65
C GLU A 68 -4.64 -8.67 -11.56
N LYS A 69 -5.48 -8.80 -12.59
CA LYS A 69 -6.59 -9.74 -12.59
C LYS A 69 -6.13 -11.15 -12.96
N ALA A 70 -6.75 -12.14 -12.32
CA ALA A 70 -6.68 -13.52 -12.77
C ALA A 70 -7.48 -13.69 -14.07
N THR A 71 -7.02 -14.59 -14.93
CA THR A 71 -7.70 -15.00 -16.16
C THR A 71 -7.86 -16.50 -16.18
N LYS A 72 -8.74 -17.03 -17.04
CA LYS A 72 -8.93 -18.49 -17.18
C LYS A 72 -7.66 -19.25 -17.57
N GLY A 73 -6.73 -18.60 -18.28
CA GLY A 73 -5.44 -19.18 -18.68
C GLY A 73 -4.31 -18.90 -17.68
N ASN A 74 -4.53 -17.99 -16.73
CA ASN A 74 -3.58 -17.67 -15.68
C ASN A 74 -4.34 -17.30 -14.40
N LEU A 75 -4.51 -18.28 -13.53
CA LEU A 75 -5.28 -18.18 -12.27
C LEU A 75 -4.51 -17.46 -11.16
N ARG A 76 -3.64 -16.53 -11.54
CA ARG A 76 -2.89 -15.68 -10.62
C ARG A 76 -3.46 -14.27 -10.67
N GLY A 77 -3.90 -13.79 -9.52
CA GLY A 77 -4.24 -12.39 -9.30
C GLY A 77 -3.37 -11.79 -8.21
N GLU A 78 -3.04 -10.50 -8.31
CA GLU A 78 -2.22 -9.83 -7.32
C GLU A 78 -2.69 -8.40 -7.01
N ILE A 79 -2.39 -7.95 -5.79
CA ILE A 79 -2.49 -6.55 -5.39
C ILE A 79 -1.07 -6.02 -5.22
N ASN A 80 -0.65 -5.08 -6.06
CA ASN A 80 0.67 -4.48 -6.00
C ASN A 80 0.62 -2.96 -5.74
N SER A 81 1.75 -2.40 -5.30
CA SER A 81 1.88 -1.00 -4.89
C SER A 81 2.43 -0.07 -5.99
N SER A 82 2.31 -0.48 -7.26
CA SER A 82 2.89 0.25 -8.41
C SER A 82 2.18 1.58 -8.71
N GLY A 83 0.94 1.78 -8.25
CA GLY A 83 0.04 2.80 -8.76
C GLY A 83 0.45 4.26 -8.55
N VAL A 84 1.31 4.55 -7.57
CA VAL A 84 1.85 5.91 -7.31
C VAL A 84 3.37 5.93 -7.18
N GLY A 85 4.08 4.96 -7.76
CA GLY A 85 5.54 4.91 -7.77
C GLY A 85 6.17 4.72 -6.38
N ASP A 86 5.60 3.81 -5.57
CA ASP A 86 6.07 3.47 -4.21
C ASP A 86 6.29 4.66 -3.26
N ARG A 87 5.58 5.78 -3.46
CA ARG A 87 5.72 6.99 -2.64
C ARG A 87 5.52 6.79 -1.13
N GLY A 88 4.82 5.73 -0.74
CA GLY A 88 4.59 5.36 0.66
C GLY A 88 5.52 4.28 1.19
N HIS A 89 6.39 3.68 0.37
CA HIS A 89 7.20 2.51 0.74
C HIS A 89 6.37 1.41 1.43
N LEU A 90 5.23 1.07 0.82
CA LEU A 90 4.26 0.14 1.42
C LEU A 90 4.90 -1.21 1.74
N ARG A 91 5.86 -1.65 0.91
CA ARG A 91 6.66 -2.85 1.18
C ARG A 91 7.45 -2.76 2.49
N LEU A 92 8.06 -1.61 2.79
CA LEU A 92 8.82 -1.42 4.03
C LEU A 92 7.91 -1.37 5.26
N HIS A 93 6.69 -0.87 5.12
CA HIS A 93 5.67 -0.96 6.18
C HIS A 93 5.20 -2.41 6.41
N ALA A 94 5.16 -3.23 5.35
CA ALA A 94 4.79 -4.66 5.43
C ALA A 94 5.91 -5.57 5.98
N THR A 95 7.17 -5.25 5.68
CA THR A 95 8.32 -6.13 5.99
C THR A 95 9.26 -5.57 7.05
N GLY A 96 9.17 -4.27 7.34
CA GLY A 96 10.22 -3.54 8.03
C GLY A 96 11.47 -3.37 7.16
N GLY A 97 12.45 -2.67 7.70
CA GLY A 97 13.79 -2.58 7.12
C GLY A 97 14.34 -1.16 7.09
N ILE A 98 15.39 -0.97 6.30
CA ILE A 98 16.13 0.28 6.25
C ILE A 98 15.85 0.99 4.92
N LYS A 99 15.27 2.19 5.00
CA LYS A 99 15.19 3.10 3.87
C LYS A 99 16.52 3.83 3.74
N ARG A 100 17.20 3.67 2.60
CA ARG A 100 18.44 4.38 2.25
C ARG A 100 18.14 5.54 1.31
N ALA A 101 18.77 6.68 1.51
CA ALA A 101 18.73 7.78 0.56
C ALA A 101 19.78 7.60 -0.55
N GLN A 102 19.53 8.22 -1.72
CA GLN A 102 20.56 8.47 -2.72
C GLN A 102 21.50 9.64 -2.35
N GLY A 103 21.23 10.32 -1.23
CA GLY A 103 22.06 11.39 -0.67
C GLY A 103 21.77 11.54 0.81
N ALA A 104 20.69 12.24 1.16
CA ALA A 104 20.20 12.28 2.54
C ALA A 104 18.67 12.28 2.61
N LEU A 105 18.12 11.59 3.60
CA LEU A 105 16.73 11.71 4.01
C LEU A 105 16.57 12.96 4.86
N ALA A 106 15.77 13.90 4.40
CA ALA A 106 15.38 15.05 5.20
C ALA A 106 14.21 14.68 6.11
N ILE A 107 14.50 14.43 7.37
CA ILE A 107 13.53 14.12 8.42
C ILE A 107 13.05 15.45 9.03
N PRO A 108 11.78 15.83 8.83
CA PRO A 108 11.26 17.11 9.32
C PRO A 108 11.11 17.11 10.85
N ASP A 109 11.38 18.26 11.48
CA ASP A 109 10.92 18.54 12.83
C ASP A 109 9.38 18.70 12.82
N PRO A 110 8.62 17.80 13.48
CA PRO A 110 7.17 17.83 13.46
C PRO A 110 6.56 19.09 14.08
N ALA A 111 7.29 19.77 14.98
CA ALA A 111 6.81 21.01 15.60
C ALA A 111 6.90 22.23 14.68
N LYS A 112 7.73 22.16 13.62
CA LYS A 112 8.06 23.31 12.77
C LYS A 112 7.66 23.12 11.31
N VAL A 113 7.72 21.89 10.81
CA VAL A 113 7.40 21.56 9.42
C VAL A 113 6.02 20.91 9.37
N ARG A 114 5.07 21.57 8.69
CA ARG A 114 3.70 21.06 8.56
C ARG A 114 3.64 20.03 7.43
N ARG A 115 3.03 18.88 7.74
CA ARG A 115 2.76 17.80 6.77
C ARG A 115 1.26 17.63 6.59
N GLY A 116 0.79 17.81 5.36
CA GLY A 116 -0.60 17.57 4.97
C GLY A 116 -0.74 16.37 4.03
N ALA A 117 -1.88 16.29 3.33
CA ALA A 117 -2.22 15.22 2.40
C ALA A 117 -1.19 15.02 1.27
N LYS A 118 -0.54 16.11 0.84
CA LYS A 118 0.50 16.13 -0.21
C LYS A 118 1.92 16.08 0.36
N GLY A 119 2.08 15.71 1.64
CA GLY A 119 3.35 15.74 2.34
C GLY A 119 3.70 17.14 2.88
N VAL A 120 4.99 17.48 2.88
CA VAL A 120 5.47 18.79 3.32
C VAL A 120 5.02 19.90 2.36
N SER A 121 4.53 21.01 2.91
CA SER A 121 4.13 22.19 2.14
C SER A 121 5.27 22.71 1.25
N LYS A 122 4.96 23.21 0.05
CA LYS A 122 5.97 23.57 -0.97
C LYS A 122 7.08 24.47 -0.43
N ASN A 123 6.70 25.50 0.34
CA ASN A 123 7.62 26.51 0.88
C ASN A 123 8.39 26.06 2.12
N GLN A 124 8.07 24.88 2.67
CA GLN A 124 8.80 24.28 3.79
C GLN A 124 9.72 23.15 3.34
N ARG A 125 9.69 22.76 2.06
CA ARG A 125 10.58 21.71 1.54
C ARG A 125 12.05 22.15 1.67
N PRO A 126 12.99 21.22 1.92
CA PRO A 126 14.39 21.57 2.18
C PRO A 126 15.02 22.56 1.19
N ARG A 127 14.80 22.37 -0.13
CA ARG A 127 15.36 23.25 -1.18
C ARG A 127 14.63 24.57 -1.37
N ALA A 128 13.37 24.67 -0.92
CA ALA A 128 12.52 25.84 -1.12
C ALA A 128 12.33 26.65 0.17
N LEU A 129 13.01 26.26 1.25
CA LEU A 129 12.87 26.85 2.56
C LEU A 129 13.60 28.20 2.58
N PRO A 130 12.88 29.33 2.81
CA PRO A 130 13.49 30.65 2.77
C PRO A 130 14.43 30.88 3.95
N ASN A 131 15.49 31.65 3.73
CA ASN A 131 16.49 32.03 4.72
C ASN A 131 17.05 30.83 5.50
N SER A 132 17.28 29.72 4.79
CA SER A 132 17.78 28.49 5.37
C SER A 132 19.22 28.20 4.99
N PHE A 133 19.90 27.44 5.83
CA PHE A 133 21.25 26.96 5.56
C PHE A 133 21.45 25.59 6.20
N ARG A 134 22.38 24.83 5.62
CA ARG A 134 22.81 23.54 6.17
C ARG A 134 24.03 23.76 7.07
N LYS A 135 24.04 23.12 8.24
CA LYS A 135 25.21 23.00 9.11
C LYS A 135 25.36 21.52 9.49
N GLY A 136 26.37 20.83 8.94
CA GLY A 136 26.53 19.39 9.13
C GLY A 136 25.31 18.59 8.64
N GLU A 137 24.70 17.81 9.54
CA GLU A 137 23.54 16.95 9.27
C GLU A 137 22.20 17.64 9.51
N VAL A 138 22.14 18.96 9.65
CA VAL A 138 20.88 19.67 9.94
C VAL A 138 20.66 20.87 9.02
N ILE A 139 19.38 21.15 8.77
CA ILE A 139 18.95 22.35 8.05
C ILE A 139 18.23 23.27 9.03
N TYR A 140 18.77 24.48 9.18
CA TYR A 140 18.20 25.55 9.99
C TYR A 140 17.51 26.59 9.13
N GLN A 141 16.50 27.24 9.68
CA GLN A 141 15.91 28.47 9.17
C GLN A 141 16.26 29.63 10.11
N ARG A 142 16.77 30.73 9.56
CA ARG A 142 16.99 31.98 10.30
C ARG A 142 15.66 32.68 10.51
N LEU A 143 15.37 33.05 11.74
CA LEU A 143 14.19 33.86 12.07
C LEU A 143 14.57 35.33 12.02
N VAL A 144 13.77 36.11 11.30
CA VAL A 144 13.90 37.57 11.30
C VAL A 144 13.50 38.08 12.68
N ALA A 145 14.34 38.92 13.28
CA ALA A 145 14.03 39.64 14.51
C ALA A 145 12.72 40.44 14.33
N LYS A 146 11.70 40.14 15.13
CA LYS A 146 10.50 41.00 15.24
C LYS A 146 10.63 41.80 16.52
N LYS A 147 10.43 43.13 16.44
CA LYS A 147 10.35 44.12 17.53
C LYS A 147 11.00 43.65 18.86
N ARG A 148 12.29 43.99 19.04
CA ARG A 148 13.09 43.78 20.27
C ARG A 148 13.47 42.33 20.65
N LYS A 149 13.26 41.33 19.78
CA LYS A 149 13.82 39.96 19.97
C LYS A 149 14.93 39.66 18.96
N THR A 150 16.07 39.15 19.43
CA THR A 150 17.16 38.66 18.60
C THR A 150 16.67 37.53 17.68
N GLY A 151 17.08 37.57 16.41
CA GLY A 151 16.71 36.55 15.43
C GLY A 151 17.29 35.19 15.81
N GLY A 152 16.43 34.23 16.13
CA GLY A 152 16.84 32.88 16.51
C GLY A 152 17.05 31.95 15.30
N LEU A 153 17.67 30.80 15.56
CA LEU A 153 17.72 29.69 14.61
C LEU A 153 16.60 28.69 14.92
N ARG A 154 15.95 28.19 13.88
CA ARG A 154 14.94 27.13 13.99
C ARG A 154 15.43 25.89 13.26
N LEU A 155 15.55 24.78 13.96
CA LEU A 155 15.80 23.49 13.34
C LEU A 155 14.58 23.10 12.50
N MET A 156 14.79 22.78 11.22
CA MET A 156 13.72 22.40 10.30
C MET A 156 13.84 20.94 9.90
N TYR A 157 15.06 20.45 9.65
CA TYR A 157 15.30 19.07 9.24
C TYR A 157 16.56 18.51 9.87
N VAL A 158 16.51 17.21 10.15
CA VAL A 158 17.69 16.35 10.36
C VAL A 158 17.91 15.52 9.11
N LEU A 159 19.12 15.52 8.60
CA LEU A 159 19.56 14.78 7.43
C LEU A 159 20.18 13.47 7.90
N LYS A 160 19.61 12.34 7.46
CA LYS A 160 20.19 11.02 7.75
C LYS A 160 20.43 10.25 6.46
N PRO A 161 21.53 9.50 6.33
CA PRO A 161 21.76 8.64 5.15
C PRO A 161 20.72 7.51 5.07
N GLN A 162 20.22 7.07 6.23
CA GLN A 162 19.26 6.00 6.34
C GLN A 162 18.24 6.21 7.47
N ALA A 163 17.08 5.58 7.35
CA ALA A 163 16.06 5.55 8.40
C ALA A 163 15.43 4.16 8.48
N THR A 164 15.26 3.66 9.70
CA THR A 164 14.57 2.41 9.97
C THR A 164 13.06 2.63 9.87
N ILE A 165 12.40 1.80 9.07
CA ILE A 165 10.94 1.69 9.00
C ILE A 165 10.56 0.39 9.69
N LYS A 166 9.65 0.48 10.67
CA LYS A 166 9.16 -0.70 11.39
C LYS A 166 8.20 -1.49 10.51
N LYS A 167 8.12 -2.80 10.73
CA LYS A 167 6.99 -3.59 10.25
C LYS A 167 5.77 -3.18 11.09
N ASP A 168 4.96 -2.29 10.56
CA ASP A 168 3.86 -1.65 11.28
C ASP A 168 2.49 -1.88 10.64
N VAL A 169 2.43 -2.36 9.38
CA VAL A 169 1.17 -2.67 8.70
C VAL A 169 1.12 -4.14 8.27
N PRO A 170 0.14 -4.93 8.74
CA PRO A 170 0.02 -6.36 8.47
C PRO A 170 -0.60 -6.66 7.10
N PHE A 171 -0.11 -6.00 6.04
CA PHE A 171 -0.68 -6.11 4.69
C PHE A 171 -0.79 -7.55 4.20
N TYR A 172 0.21 -8.35 4.52
CA TYR A 172 0.37 -9.71 4.03
C TYR A 172 -0.56 -10.70 4.73
N GLU A 173 -0.62 -10.59 6.04
CA GLU A 173 -1.48 -11.38 6.90
C GLU A 173 -2.95 -11.08 6.61
N ASP A 174 -3.31 -9.79 6.51
CA ASP A 174 -4.67 -9.36 6.20
C ASP A 174 -5.08 -9.71 4.77
N PHE A 175 -4.16 -9.57 3.80
CA PHE A 175 -4.39 -10.01 2.42
C PHE A 175 -4.71 -11.50 2.38
N ARG A 176 -3.86 -12.35 2.97
CA ARG A 176 -4.05 -13.81 2.95
C ARG A 176 -5.39 -14.19 3.58
N ARG A 177 -5.68 -13.67 4.77
CA ARG A 177 -6.92 -13.97 5.50
C ARG A 177 -8.15 -13.53 4.70
N SER A 178 -8.13 -12.32 4.16
CA SER A 178 -9.23 -11.76 3.36
C SER A 178 -9.43 -12.51 2.04
N MET A 179 -8.35 -12.78 1.31
CA MET A 179 -8.42 -13.48 0.03
C MET A 179 -9.03 -14.88 0.16
N ILE A 180 -8.60 -15.65 1.17
CA ILE A 180 -9.15 -16.99 1.39
C ILE A 180 -10.66 -16.90 1.65
N ALA A 181 -11.06 -16.07 2.62
CA ALA A 181 -12.48 -15.92 2.97
C ALA A 181 -13.34 -15.48 1.77
N GLU A 182 -12.87 -14.48 1.02
CA GLU A 182 -13.64 -13.93 -0.11
C GLU A 182 -13.68 -14.85 -1.33
N VAL A 183 -12.63 -15.63 -1.61
CA VAL A 183 -12.66 -16.63 -2.68
C VAL A 183 -13.68 -17.72 -2.35
N HIS A 184 -13.66 -18.25 -1.12
CA HIS A 184 -14.64 -19.25 -0.68
C HIS A 184 -16.07 -18.74 -0.79
N ALA A 185 -16.32 -17.46 -0.43
CA ALA A 185 -17.63 -16.85 -0.54
C ALA A 185 -18.05 -16.57 -1.99
N ALA A 186 -17.13 -16.14 -2.86
CA ALA A 186 -17.44 -15.76 -4.24
C ALA A 186 -17.59 -16.95 -5.19
N PHE A 187 -16.91 -18.07 -4.92
CA PHE A 187 -16.82 -19.19 -5.85
C PHE A 187 -18.17 -19.80 -6.25
N PRO A 188 -19.12 -20.09 -5.34
CA PRO A 188 -20.41 -20.66 -5.73
C PRO A 188 -21.18 -19.78 -6.73
N GLY A 189 -21.19 -18.46 -6.51
CA GLY A 189 -21.82 -17.50 -7.42
C GLY A 189 -21.10 -17.40 -8.77
N ALA A 190 -19.77 -17.42 -8.76
CA ALA A 190 -18.97 -17.43 -9.97
C ALA A 190 -19.17 -18.72 -10.79
N MET A 191 -19.31 -19.88 -10.13
CA MET A 191 -19.58 -21.16 -10.77
C MET A 191 -20.98 -21.18 -11.39
N ALA A 192 -22.00 -20.73 -10.67
CA ALA A 192 -23.36 -20.61 -11.20
C ALA A 192 -23.41 -19.70 -12.43
N LYS A 193 -22.68 -18.58 -12.42
CA LYS A 193 -22.56 -17.67 -13.57
C LYS A 193 -21.87 -18.34 -14.76
N ALA A 194 -20.76 -19.04 -14.53
CA ALA A 194 -20.01 -19.75 -15.57
C ALA A 194 -20.89 -20.79 -16.28
N MET A 195 -21.65 -21.57 -15.50
CA MET A 195 -22.58 -22.58 -16.04
C MET A 195 -23.70 -21.99 -16.87
N ARG A 196 -24.25 -20.82 -16.51
CA ARG A 196 -25.27 -20.13 -17.32
C ARG A 196 -24.74 -19.64 -18.66
N THR A 197 -23.46 -19.31 -18.73
CA THR A 197 -22.81 -18.80 -19.94
C THR A 197 -22.16 -19.90 -20.77
N ARG A 198 -22.27 -21.15 -20.33
CA ARG A 198 -21.76 -22.32 -21.03
C ARG A 198 -22.55 -22.51 -22.33
N ARG A 199 -21.83 -22.55 -23.45
CA ARG A 199 -22.36 -22.83 -24.78
C ARG A 199 -21.97 -24.23 -25.20
#